data_AF-A0AAV5RJ13-F1
#
_entry.id   AF-A0AAV5RJ13-F1
#
_cell.length_a   1.000
_cell.length_b   1.000
_cell.length_c   1.000
_cell.angle_alpha   90.00
_cell.angle_beta   90.00
_cell.angle_gamma   90.00
#
_symmetry.space_group_name_H-M   'P 1'
#
loop_
_entity.id
_entity.type
_entity.pdbx_description
1 polymer ?
#
loop_
_entity_poly.entity_id
_entity_poly.type
_entity_poly.pdbx_seq_one_letter_code
_entity_poly.pdbx_strand_id
1 'polypeptide(L)'
;MNCTKVLSKSEIKNLIATPTWAVHDLFDNSLPPKHPPNADELNRLAKMSGLNPPSDTMKKAFYNQLRFVEVLRDCDTTEIEPVTKYVEEAIIPEVNMEQPLPISQVPEWRPLNHSSKKSSEFYIVKSLVD
;
A
#
# COMPACT_ATOMS: atom_id res chain seq x y z
N MET A 1 -0.92 13.03 32.09
CA MET A 1 -1.11 14.50 32.09
C MET A 1 0.15 15.12 31.52
N ASN A 2 0.22 15.40 30.23
CA ASN A 2 1.43 15.95 29.62
C ASN A 2 1.19 17.41 29.20
N CYS A 3 1.83 18.31 29.95
CA CYS A 3 1.87 19.73 29.71
C CYS A 3 2.49 20.01 28.33
N THR A 4 1.69 20.47 27.37
CA THR A 4 2.20 21.14 26.18
C THR A 4 2.70 22.52 26.61
N LYS A 5 3.98 22.60 27.01
CA LYS A 5 4.66 23.87 27.27
C LYS A 5 4.70 24.67 25.97
N VAL A 6 3.98 25.79 25.93
CA VAL A 6 4.01 26.71 24.78
C VAL A 6 5.36 27.43 24.78
N LEU A 7 6.17 27.18 23.75
CA LEU A 7 7.49 27.78 23.61
C LEU A 7 7.39 29.23 23.11
N SER A 8 8.22 30.12 23.64
CA SER A 8 8.38 31.48 23.16
C SER A 8 9.12 31.52 21.81
N LYS A 9 8.93 32.61 21.04
CA LYS A 9 9.57 32.78 19.72
C LYS A 9 11.11 32.68 19.77
N SER A 10 11.70 33.12 20.87
CA SER A 10 13.15 33.06 21.11
C SER A 10 13.63 31.63 21.36
N GLU A 11 12.87 30.85 22.14
CA GLU A 11 13.15 29.43 22.38
C GLU A 11 13.05 28.63 21.08
N ILE A 12 12.03 28.89 20.24
CA ILE A 12 11.89 28.24 18.93
C ILE A 12 13.09 28.55 18.03
N LYS A 13 13.56 29.81 17.97
CA LYS A 13 14.73 30.20 17.18
C LYS A 13 16.00 29.47 17.61
N ASN A 14 16.18 29.28 18.91
CA ASN A 14 17.32 28.54 19.44
C ASN A 14 17.21 27.04 19.09
N LEU A 15 15.99 26.49 19.13
CA LEU A 15 15.72 25.08 18.84
C LEU A 15 15.86 24.72 17.34
N ILE A 16 15.58 25.65 16.43
CA ILE A 16 15.83 25.43 14.99
C ILE A 16 17.30 25.69 14.60
N ALA A 17 18.04 26.42 15.44
CA ALA A 17 19.45 26.72 15.21
C ALA A 17 20.39 25.59 15.69
N THR A 18 19.87 24.62 16.46
CA THR A 18 20.67 23.47 16.85
C THR A 18 21.00 22.62 15.62
N PRO A 19 22.29 22.31 15.39
CA PRO A 19 22.70 21.48 14.25
C PRO A 19 22.14 20.07 14.45
N THR A 20 21.10 19.77 13.67
CA THR A 20 20.40 18.49 13.68
C THR A 20 20.43 17.97 12.25
N TRP A 21 20.57 16.66 12.09
CA TRP A 21 20.50 16.04 10.77
C TRP A 21 19.14 16.34 10.13
N ALA A 22 19.15 16.64 8.84
CA ALA A 22 17.90 16.81 8.12
C ALA A 22 17.38 15.45 7.67
N VAL A 23 16.05 15.31 7.58
CA VAL A 23 15.43 14.05 7.12
C VAL A 23 15.94 13.64 5.74
N HIS A 24 16.24 14.61 4.86
CA HIS A 24 16.80 14.30 3.54
C HIS A 24 18.23 13.75 3.58
N ASP A 25 18.99 14.02 4.64
CA ASP A 25 20.34 13.46 4.83
C ASP A 25 20.28 11.97 5.16
N LEU A 26 19.17 11.50 5.73
CA LEU A 26 18.93 10.09 6.01
C LEU A 26 18.65 9.28 4.72
N PHE A 27 18.11 9.95 3.69
CA PHE A 27 17.74 9.32 2.43
C PHE A 27 18.70 9.76 1.31
N ASP A 28 19.87 9.14 1.20
CA ASP A 28 20.84 9.43 0.13
C ASP A 28 20.33 9.02 -1.28
N ASN A 29 19.72 9.96 -2.00
CA ASN A 29 18.96 9.73 -3.23
C ASN A 29 19.81 9.32 -4.45
N SER A 30 21.13 9.28 -4.30
CA SER A 30 22.09 8.85 -5.31
C SER A 30 22.34 7.33 -5.31
N LEU A 31 22.04 6.69 -4.18
CA LEU A 31 21.96 5.26 -3.87
C LEU A 31 21.18 4.36 -4.85
N PRO A 32 21.72 3.43 -5.66
CA PRO A 32 20.90 2.32 -6.13
C PRO A 32 20.39 1.51 -4.91
N PRO A 33 19.22 0.84 -5.02
CA PRO A 33 18.76 -0.06 -3.96
C PRO A 33 19.79 -1.16 -3.72
N LYS A 34 19.96 -1.60 -2.47
CA LYS A 34 20.90 -2.66 -2.06
C LYS A 34 20.59 -3.98 -2.78
N HIS A 35 19.32 -4.27 -3.02
CA HIS A 35 18.84 -5.49 -3.68
C HIS A 35 17.89 -5.15 -4.83
N PRO A 36 18.41 -4.72 -6.00
CA PRO A 36 17.58 -4.46 -7.16
C PRO A 36 17.04 -5.79 -7.72
N PRO A 37 15.73 -5.91 -7.95
CA PRO A 37 15.18 -7.09 -8.60
C PRO A 37 15.64 -7.17 -10.06
N ASN A 38 15.90 -8.39 -10.49
CA ASN A 38 16.30 -8.67 -11.87
C ASN A 38 15.12 -8.50 -12.83
N ALA A 39 15.40 -8.52 -14.14
CA ALA A 39 14.38 -8.31 -15.16
C ALA A 39 13.27 -9.38 -15.13
N ASP A 40 13.61 -10.62 -14.81
CA ASP A 40 12.65 -11.73 -14.75
C ASP A 40 11.72 -11.61 -13.55
N GLU A 41 12.22 -11.17 -12.39
CA GLU A 41 11.44 -10.88 -11.20
C GLU A 41 10.45 -9.74 -11.44
N LEU A 42 10.89 -8.68 -12.14
CA LEU A 42 10.03 -7.57 -12.52
C LEU A 42 8.91 -8.01 -13.49
N ASN A 43 9.26 -8.81 -14.49
CA ASN A 43 8.28 -9.36 -15.43
C ASN A 43 7.30 -10.31 -14.75
N ARG A 44 7.80 -11.13 -13.82
CA ARG A 44 6.97 -12.02 -13.00
C ARG A 44 6.00 -11.23 -12.13
N LEU A 45 6.47 -10.16 -11.48
CA LEU A 45 5.63 -9.28 -10.67
C LEU A 45 4.55 -8.61 -11.53
N ALA A 46 4.92 -8.06 -12.69
CA ALA A 46 3.97 -7.45 -13.62
C ALA A 46 2.88 -8.47 -14.04
N LYS A 47 3.28 -9.70 -14.36
CA LYS A 47 2.35 -10.78 -14.70
C LYS A 47 1.40 -11.13 -13.54
N MET A 48 1.91 -11.21 -12.30
CA MET A 48 1.09 -11.47 -11.12
C MET A 48 0.09 -10.34 -10.83
N SER A 49 0.45 -9.11 -11.17
CA SER A 49 -0.43 -7.94 -11.04
C SER A 49 -1.39 -7.75 -12.22
N GLY A 50 -1.38 -8.63 -13.23
CA GLY A 50 -2.19 -8.47 -14.44
C GLY A 50 -1.78 -7.28 -15.31
N LEU A 51 -0.52 -6.84 -15.20
CA LEU A 51 0.06 -5.72 -15.94
C LEU A 51 0.90 -6.23 -17.12
N ASN A 52 1.05 -5.36 -18.11
CA ASN A 52 2.02 -5.55 -19.19
C ASN A 52 3.46 -5.44 -18.66
N PRO A 53 4.46 -5.93 -19.42
CA PRO A 53 5.87 -5.78 -19.07
C PRO A 53 6.22 -4.31 -18.75
N PRO A 54 6.99 -4.05 -17.67
CA PRO A 54 7.20 -2.70 -17.18
C PRO A 54 8.06 -1.88 -18.13
N SER A 55 7.63 -0.64 -18.41
CA SER A 55 8.44 0.36 -19.11
C SER A 55 9.63 0.80 -18.25
N ASP A 56 10.64 1.41 -18.85
CA ASP A 56 11.82 1.87 -18.11
C ASP A 56 11.49 2.97 -17.09
N THR A 57 10.49 3.80 -17.38
CA THR A 57 9.95 4.79 -16.43
C THR A 57 9.34 4.12 -15.20
N MET A 58 8.62 3.01 -15.38
CA MET A 58 8.02 2.22 -14.31
C MET A 58 9.09 1.51 -13.47
N LYS A 59 10.12 0.94 -14.12
CA LYS A 59 11.26 0.34 -13.43
C LYS A 59 11.99 1.34 -12.54
N LYS A 60 12.25 2.55 -13.05
CA LYS A 60 12.90 3.62 -12.27
C LYS A 60 12.06 4.03 -11.06
N ALA A 61 10.76 4.20 -11.23
CA ALA A 61 9.84 4.52 -10.13
C ALA A 61 9.85 3.40 -9.07
N PHE A 62 9.84 2.15 -9.50
CA PHE A 62 9.86 0.98 -8.63
C PHE A 62 11.18 0.86 -7.84
N TYR A 63 12.33 1.11 -8.47
CA TYR A 63 13.61 1.11 -7.76
C TYR A 63 13.70 2.22 -6.70
N ASN A 64 13.13 3.40 -6.98
CA ASN A 64 13.03 4.46 -5.98
C ASN A 64 12.16 4.05 -4.79
N GLN A 65 11.05 3.35 -5.03
CA GLN A 65 10.18 2.82 -3.98
C GLN A 65 10.90 1.77 -3.13
N LEU A 66 11.61 0.83 -3.75
CA LEU A 66 12.35 -0.20 -3.03
C LEU A 66 13.44 0.37 -2.13
N ARG A 67 14.15 1.40 -2.61
CA ARG A 67 15.16 2.08 -1.80
C ARG A 67 14.59 2.64 -0.49
N PHE A 68 13.41 3.25 -0.54
CA PHE A 68 12.76 3.74 0.67
C PHE A 68 12.45 2.58 1.65
N VAL A 69 11.94 1.46 1.14
CA VAL A 69 11.61 0.28 1.95
C VAL A 69 12.85 -0.33 2.59
N GLU A 70 14.00 -0.33 1.90
CA GLU A 70 15.25 -0.84 2.46
C GLU A 70 15.76 -0.05 3.65
N VAL A 71 15.50 1.27 3.71
CA VAL A 71 15.84 2.08 4.90
C VAL A 71 14.99 1.66 6.10
N LEU A 72 13.71 1.32 5.88
CA LEU A 72 12.83 0.83 6.95
C LEU A 72 13.24 -0.56 7.46
N ARG A 73 13.85 -1.38 6.60
CA ARG A 73 14.33 -2.72 6.98
C ARG A 73 15.41 -2.66 8.07
N ASP A 74 16.20 -1.59 8.10
CA ASP A 74 17.27 -1.42 9.07
C ASP A 74 16.75 -0.92 10.45
N CYS A 75 15.44 -0.64 10.58
CA CYS A 75 14.82 -0.30 11.86
C CYS A 75 14.67 -1.52 12.78
N ASP A 76 15.05 -1.37 14.05
CA ASP A 76 14.83 -2.41 15.06
C ASP A 76 13.33 -2.57 15.37
N THR A 77 12.85 -3.80 15.20
CA THR A 77 11.44 -4.19 15.41
C THR A 77 11.32 -5.40 16.35
N THR A 78 12.38 -5.74 17.10
CA THR A 78 12.51 -6.99 17.87
C THR A 78 11.36 -7.23 18.88
N GLU A 79 10.81 -6.16 19.46
CA GLU A 79 9.75 -6.24 20.49
C GLU A 79 8.42 -5.62 20.02
N ILE A 80 8.24 -5.42 18.71
CA ILE A 80 7.08 -4.75 18.15
C ILE A 80 6.21 -5.77 17.42
N GLU A 81 4.97 -5.95 17.90
CA GLU A 81 3.99 -6.80 17.21
C GLU A 81 3.45 -6.11 15.93
N PRO A 82 3.36 -6.83 14.79
CA PRO A 82 2.80 -6.25 13.57
C PRO A 82 1.32 -5.90 13.72
N VAL A 83 0.97 -4.65 13.43
CA VAL A 83 -0.43 -4.21 13.38
C VAL A 83 -1.10 -4.84 12.15
N THR A 84 -2.05 -5.75 12.39
CA THR A 84 -2.79 -6.44 11.31
C THR A 84 -4.10 -5.74 10.96
N LYS A 85 -4.73 -5.08 11.93
CA LYS A 85 -5.96 -4.31 11.79
C LYS A 85 -5.94 -3.14 12.76
N TYR A 86 -6.29 -1.95 12.28
CA TYR A 86 -6.63 -0.83 13.14
C TYR A 86 -8.08 -1.00 13.57
N VAL A 87 -8.31 -1.83 14.59
CA VAL A 87 -9.62 -1.89 15.23
C VAL A 87 -9.60 -0.82 16.31
N GLU A 88 -10.26 0.31 16.07
CA GLU A 88 -10.86 1.03 17.18
C GLU A 88 -11.88 0.04 17.76
N GLU A 89 -11.65 -0.47 18.96
CA GLU A 89 -12.60 -1.33 19.67
C GLU A 89 -13.90 -0.55 19.92
N ALA A 90 -14.73 -0.39 18.89
CA ALA A 90 -16.16 -0.53 19.10
C ALA A 90 -16.33 -1.96 19.57
N ILE A 91 -16.73 -2.13 20.82
CA ILE A 91 -17.23 -3.37 21.39
C ILE A 91 -18.41 -3.79 20.51
N ILE A 92 -18.13 -4.46 19.40
CA ILE A 92 -19.12 -5.19 18.63
C ILE A 92 -19.04 -6.57 19.26
N PRO A 93 -19.99 -6.93 20.15
CA PRO A 93 -20.02 -8.29 20.69
C PRO A 93 -20.03 -9.26 19.52
N GLU A 94 -19.38 -10.41 19.67
CA GLU A 94 -19.38 -11.50 18.70
C GLU A 94 -20.82 -11.81 18.22
N VAL A 95 -21.27 -11.13 17.17
CA VAL A 95 -22.43 -11.56 16.39
C VAL A 95 -21.86 -12.48 15.31
N ASN A 96 -21.29 -13.59 15.77
CA ASN A 96 -21.07 -14.74 14.93
C ASN A 96 -22.33 -15.61 15.05
N MET A 97 -23.41 -15.12 14.45
CA MET A 97 -24.56 -15.93 14.06
C MET A 97 -25.05 -15.37 12.72
N GLU A 98 -24.45 -15.85 11.64
CA GLU A 98 -25.10 -15.82 10.32
C GLU A 98 -26.37 -16.69 10.41
N GLN A 99 -27.43 -16.15 10.99
CA GLN A 99 -28.76 -16.64 10.69
C GLN A 99 -29.03 -16.25 9.24
N PRO A 100 -29.37 -17.20 8.35
CA PRO A 100 -29.70 -16.86 6.97
C PRO A 100 -30.88 -15.90 7.00
N LEU A 101 -30.63 -14.64 6.65
CA LEU A 101 -31.68 -13.65 6.47
C LEU A 101 -32.63 -14.19 5.39
N PRO A 102 -33.96 -14.02 5.54
CA PRO A 102 -34.87 -14.33 4.46
C PRO A 102 -34.43 -13.54 3.24
N ILE A 103 -34.17 -14.23 2.13
CA ILE A 103 -33.70 -13.65 0.87
C ILE A 103 -34.75 -12.64 0.43
N SER A 104 -34.55 -11.35 0.77
CA SER A 104 -35.33 -10.26 0.24
C SER A 104 -35.22 -10.35 -1.28
N GLN A 105 -36.35 -10.38 -1.98
CA GLN A 105 -36.40 -10.54 -3.43
C GLN A 105 -35.44 -9.52 -4.06
N VAL A 106 -34.28 -10.00 -4.51
CA VAL A 106 -33.24 -9.15 -5.07
C VAL A 106 -33.87 -8.48 -6.29
N PRO A 107 -33.91 -7.14 -6.37
CA PRO A 107 -34.43 -6.44 -7.54
C PRO A 107 -33.73 -7.01 -8.78
N GLU A 108 -34.47 -7.24 -9.87
CA GLU A 108 -34.08 -7.98 -11.06
C GLU A 108 -32.60 -7.75 -11.43
N TRP A 109 -31.71 -8.56 -10.84
CA TRP A 109 -30.29 -8.34 -10.98
C TRP A 109 -29.91 -8.85 -12.35
N ARG A 110 -29.35 -7.96 -13.17
CA ARG A 110 -28.86 -8.28 -14.51
C ARG A 110 -27.34 -8.15 -14.48
N PRO A 111 -26.59 -9.25 -14.22
CA PRO A 111 -25.13 -9.23 -14.05
C PRO A 111 -24.38 -8.63 -15.25
N LEU A 112 -25.02 -8.65 -16.41
CA LEU A 112 -24.45 -8.26 -17.69
C LEU A 112 -24.72 -6.79 -18.07
N ASN A 113 -25.42 -6.02 -17.24
CA ASN A 113 -25.72 -4.60 -17.53
C ASN A 113 -24.46 -3.73 -17.49
N HIS A 114 -23.48 -4.07 -16.66
CA HIS A 114 -22.23 -3.33 -16.52
C HIS A 114 -21.08 -3.90 -17.36
N SER A 115 -21.32 -4.97 -18.13
CA SER A 115 -20.28 -5.55 -18.97
C SER A 115 -20.07 -4.73 -20.24
N SER A 116 -18.80 -4.44 -20.56
CA SER A 116 -18.42 -3.82 -21.82
C SER A 116 -18.53 -4.77 -23.02
N LYS A 117 -18.47 -6.09 -22.80
CA LYS A 117 -18.60 -7.13 -23.83
C LYS A 117 -19.41 -8.31 -23.31
N LYS A 118 -20.47 -8.65 -24.03
CA LYS A 118 -21.34 -9.79 -23.72
C LYS A 118 -21.83 -10.45 -25.01
N SER A 119 -22.04 -11.75 -24.94
CA SER A 119 -22.75 -12.51 -25.97
C SER A 119 -23.91 -13.21 -25.28
N SER A 120 -25.14 -12.81 -25.59
CA SER A 120 -26.33 -13.30 -24.90
C SER A 120 -26.15 -13.19 -23.37
N GLU A 121 -26.17 -14.33 -22.66
CA GLU A 121 -26.08 -14.42 -21.21
C GLU A 121 -24.64 -14.65 -20.67
N PHE A 122 -23.61 -14.45 -21.49
CA PHE A 122 -22.22 -14.75 -21.11
C PHE A 122 -21.28 -13.54 -21.21
N TYR A 123 -20.33 -13.45 -20.29
CA TYR A 123 -19.17 -12.57 -20.41
C TYR A 123 -18.23 -13.08 -21.50
N ILE A 124 -17.72 -12.17 -22.34
CA ILE A 124 -16.75 -12.52 -23.37
C ILE A 124 -15.36 -12.06 -22.92
N VAL A 125 -14.44 -13.01 -22.79
CA VAL A 125 -13.00 -12.75 -22.61
C VAL A 125 -12.30 -13.13 -23.91
N LYS A 126 -11.44 -12.24 -24.43
CA LYS A 126 -10.59 -12.58 -25.57
C LYS A 126 -9.49 -13.51 -25.06
N SER A 127 -9.43 -14.72 -25.61
CA SER A 127 -8.26 -15.57 -25.44
C SER A 127 -7.07 -14.91 -26.13
N LEU A 128 -5.97 -14.71 -25.41
CA LEU A 128 -4.68 -14.24 -25.95
C LEU A 128 -3.75 -15.42 -26.29
N VAL A 129 -4.31 -16.61 -26.51
CA VAL A 129 -3.54 -17.79 -26.93
C VAL A 129 -3.35 -17.74 -28.44
N ASP A 130 -2.21 -17.19 -28.87
CA ASP A 130 -1.50 -17.53 -30.10
C ASP A 130 -0.05 -17.86 -29.73
#